data_AF-A0A1H6XB24-F1
#
_entry.id   AF-A0A1H6XB24-F1
#
_cell.length_a   1.000
_cell.length_b   1.000
_cell.length_c   1.000
_cell.angle_alpha   90.00
_cell.angle_beta   90.00
_cell.angle_gamma   90.00
#
_symmetry.space_group_name_H-M   'P 1'
#
loop_
_entity.id
_entity.type
_entity.pdbx_description
1 polymer ?
#
loop_
_entity_poly.entity_id
_entity_poly.type
_entity_poly.pdbx_seq_one_letter_code
_entity_poly.pdbx_strand_id
1 'polypeptide(L)' 'MEEYTLLRQFADSWMLLALFAFFIGVVIWVFRPGSGKTYRDSADIPFRHSDAPAPPEGNDNPATSKEARQ' A
#
# COMPACT_ATOMS: atom_id res chain seq x y z
N MET A 1 -7.59 -51.04 -14.23
CA MET A 1 -8.61 -49.97 -14.04
C MET A 1 -8.39 -49.18 -12.74
N GLU A 2 -7.43 -49.57 -11.89
CA GLU A 2 -7.22 -48.95 -10.58
C GLU A 2 -6.40 -47.65 -10.66
N GLU A 3 -5.30 -47.66 -11.44
CA GLU A 3 -4.47 -46.48 -11.73
C GLU A 3 -5.24 -45.31 -12.38
N TYR A 4 -6.11 -45.61 -13.35
CA TYR A 4 -6.93 -44.59 -14.02
C TYR A 4 -7.91 -43.90 -13.06
N THR A 5 -8.49 -44.68 -12.14
CA THR A 5 -9.45 -44.16 -11.15
C THR A 5 -8.75 -43.25 -10.14
N LEU A 6 -7.55 -43.62 -9.68
CA LEU A 6 -6.72 -42.79 -8.80
C LEU A 6 -6.35 -41.46 -9.46
N LEU A 7 -5.81 -41.49 -10.68
CA LEU A 7 -5.44 -40.28 -11.42
C LEU A 7 -6.64 -39.37 -11.68
N ARG A 8 -7.80 -39.96 -11.96
CA ARG A 8 -9.04 -39.22 -12.23
C ARG A 8 -9.60 -38.52 -10.99
N GLN A 9 -9.63 -39.18 -9.84
CA GLN A 9 -10.07 -38.55 -8.58
C GLN A 9 -9.17 -37.39 -8.17
N PHE A 10 -7.86 -37.52 -8.42
CA PHE A 10 -6.92 -36.42 -8.25
C PHE A 10 -7.20 -35.26 -9.23
N ALA A 11 -7.41 -35.58 -10.52
CA ALA A 11 -7.72 -34.60 -11.56
C ALA A 11 -9.01 -33.82 -11.28
N ASP A 12 -10.06 -34.48 -10.78
CA ASP A 12 -11.36 -33.86 -10.50
C ASP A 12 -11.28 -32.82 -9.35
N SER A 13 -10.27 -32.90 -8.48
CA SER A 13 -10.15 -32.01 -7.31
C SER A 13 -9.43 -30.68 -7.59
N TRP A 14 -8.86 -30.49 -8.79
CA TRP A 14 -8.01 -29.34 -9.12
C TRP A 14 -8.74 -27.99 -9.11
N MET A 15 -9.97 -27.95 -9.60
CA MET A 15 -10.75 -26.70 -9.62
C MET A 15 -11.07 -26.23 -8.20
N LEU A 16 -11.40 -27.16 -7.30
CA LEU A 16 -11.65 -26.85 -5.89
C LEU A 16 -10.39 -26.30 -5.20
N LEU A 17 -9.23 -26.93 -5.46
CA LEU A 17 -7.94 -26.45 -4.95
C LEU A 17 -7.58 -25.06 -5.49
N ALA A 18 -7.85 -24.79 -6.78
CA ALA A 18 -7.59 -23.49 -7.38
C ALA A 18 -8.41 -22.37 -6.70
N LEU A 19 -9.71 -22.59 -6.48
CA LEU A 19 -10.58 -21.64 -5.78
C LEU A 19 -10.16 -21.43 -4.32
N PHE A 20 -9.76 -22.51 -3.64
CA PHE A 20 -9.28 -22.45 -2.26
C PHE A 20 -7.96 -21.65 -2.16
N ALA A 21 -7.00 -21.91 -3.06
CA ALA A 21 -5.75 -21.16 -3.14
C ALA A 21 -6.00 -19.68 -3.49
N PHE A 22 -6.90 -19.41 -4.43
CA PHE A 22 -7.31 -18.04 -4.76
C PHE A 22 -7.90 -17.31 -3.56
N PHE A 23 -8.80 -17.96 -2.81
CA PHE A 23 -9.38 -17.40 -1.59
C PHE A 23 -8.30 -17.03 -0.56
N ILE A 24 -7.37 -17.93 -0.27
CA ILE A 24 -6.23 -17.64 0.62
C ILE A 24 -5.40 -16.48 0.07
N GLY A 25 -5.16 -16.43 -1.25
CA GLY A 25 -4.46 -15.33 -1.91
C GLY A 25 -5.13 -13.98 -1.68
N VAL A 26 -6.45 -13.91 -1.80
CA VAL A 26 -7.25 -12.70 -1.51
C VAL A 26 -7.14 -12.32 -0.03
N VAL A 27 -7.27 -13.29 0.87
CA VAL A 27 -7.13 -13.06 2.32
C VAL A 27 -5.77 -12.44 2.65
N ILE A 28 -4.68 -13.04 2.15
CA ILE A 28 -3.32 -12.52 2.35
C ILE A 28 -3.17 -11.12 1.72
N TRP A 29 -3.75 -10.88 0.55
CA TRP A 29 -3.69 -9.59 -0.13
C TRP A 29 -4.40 -8.48 0.65
N VAL A 30 -5.58 -8.76 1.23
CA VAL A 30 -6.30 -7.81 2.09
C VAL A 30 -5.50 -7.48 3.35
N PHE A 31 -4.86 -8.48 3.96
CA PHE A 31 -4.00 -8.28 5.12
C PHE A 31 -2.63 -7.70 4.78
N ARG A 32 -2.25 -7.55 3.51
CA ARG A 32 -0.96 -6.98 3.12
C ARG A 32 -0.95 -5.49 3.48
N PRO A 33 -0.12 -5.06 4.45
CA PRO A 33 -0.07 -3.67 4.89
C PRO A 33 0.74 -2.85 3.88
N GLY A 34 0.13 -2.52 2.74
CA GLY A 34 0.81 -1.85 1.61
C GLY A 34 0.40 -0.40 1.37
N SER A 35 -0.79 0.03 1.82
CA SER A 35 -1.30 1.37 1.46
C SER A 35 -0.94 2.49 2.43
N GLY A 36 -0.43 2.21 3.64
CA GLY A 36 -0.27 3.23 4.68
C GLY A 36 0.84 4.27 4.44
N LYS A 37 1.76 4.05 3.49
CA LYS A 37 2.91 4.96 3.32
C LYS A 37 2.54 6.26 2.62
N THR A 38 1.60 6.24 1.68
CA THR A 38 1.14 7.45 0.96
C THR A 38 0.15 8.26 1.79
N TYR A 39 -0.72 7.61 2.58
CA TYR A 39 -1.71 8.32 3.42
C TYR A 39 -1.09 9.07 4.60
N ARG A 40 0.07 8.64 5.09
CA ARG A 40 0.80 9.35 6.15
C ARG A 40 1.27 10.74 5.71
N ASP A 41 1.67 10.90 4.45
CA ASP A 41 2.22 12.16 3.96
C ASP A 41 1.12 13.23 3.79
N SER A 42 -0.09 12.81 3.36
CA SER A 42 -1.26 13.70 3.26
C SER A 42 -1.93 13.98 4.61
N ALA A 43 -1.95 13.02 5.53
CA ALA A 43 -2.51 13.20 6.87
C ALA A 43 -1.67 14.15 7.74
N ASP A 44 -0.37 14.28 7.46
CA ASP A 44 0.51 15.21 8.16
C ASP A 44 0.34 16.67 7.66
N ILE A 45 -0.25 16.92 6.48
CA ILE A 45 -0.39 18.28 5.93
C ILE A 45 -1.07 19.26 6.91
N PRO A 46 -2.18 18.91 7.60
CA PRO A 46 -2.81 19.82 8.56
C PRO A 46 -2.03 19.97 9.88
N PHE A 47 -1.25 18.95 10.29
CA PHE A 47 -0.52 18.91 11.57
C PHE A 47 0.94 19.37 11.47
N ARG A 48 1.49 19.51 10.25
CA ARG A 48 2.86 20.00 10.01
C ARG A 48 3.15 21.39 10.59
N HIS A 49 2.13 22.14 10.95
CA HIS A 49 2.23 23.47 11.57
C HIS A 49 1.67 23.51 13.00
N SER A 50 1.35 22.37 13.62
CA SER A 50 0.79 22.32 14.97
C SER A 50 1.87 22.37 16.08
N ASP A 51 3.09 21.92 15.81
CA ASP A 51 4.17 21.84 16.82
C ASP A 51 5.08 23.06 16.90
N ALA A 52 4.90 24.06 16.03
CA ALA A 52 5.65 25.31 16.10
C ALA A 52 4.70 26.49 15.88
N PRO A 53 4.69 27.51 16.78
CA PRO A 53 3.93 28.71 16.53
C PRO A 53 4.38 29.33 15.20
N ALA A 54 3.43 29.82 14.40
CA ALA A 54 3.74 30.56 13.19
C ALA A 54 4.78 31.66 13.52
N PRO A 55 5.87 31.79 12.74
CA PRO A 55 6.80 32.89 12.93
C PRO A 55 6.00 34.20 12.89
N PRO A 56 6.28 35.17 13.77
CA PRO A 56 5.57 36.44 13.78
C PRO A 56 5.62 37.06 12.38
N GLU A 57 4.45 37.40 11.83
CA GLU A 57 4.32 38.15 10.58
C GLU A 57 5.15 39.43 10.71
N GLY A 58 6.28 39.48 10.01
CA GLY A 58 7.30 40.50 10.18
C GLY A 58 8.71 40.07 9.79
N ASN A 59 8.91 38.83 9.31
CA ASN A 59 10.10 38.44 8.56
C ASN A 59 9.73 38.01 7.13
N ASP A 60 9.33 38.99 6.34
CA ASP A 60 9.51 39.00 4.89
C ASP A 60 11.00 38.87 4.54
N ASN A 61 11.56 37.69 4.82
CA ASN A 61 12.85 37.26 4.35
C ASN A 61 12.59 36.64 2.98
N PRO A 62 12.95 37.30 1.86
CA PRO A 62 12.66 36.80 0.52
C PRO A 62 13.57 35.60 0.23
N ALA A 63 13.20 34.43 0.74
CA ALA A 63 13.82 33.16 0.42
C ALA A 63 13.30 32.66 -0.93
N THR A 64 13.51 33.45 -1.98
CA THR A 64 13.42 32.99 -3.38
C THR A 64 14.22 33.93 -4.29
N SER A 65 15.53 34.05 -4.03
CA SER A 65 16.47 34.68 -4.98
C SER A 65 17.60 33.75 -5.43
N LYS A 66 17.54 32.45 -5.13
CA LYS A 66 18.63 31.50 -5.41
C LYS A 66 18.36 30.50 -6.53
N GLU A 67 17.59 30.88 -7.55
CA GLU A 67 17.51 30.14 -8.82
C GLU A 67 17.77 30.99 -10.07
N ALA A 68 18.40 32.16 -9.92
CA ALA A 68 18.80 33.01 -11.06
C ALA A 68 20.30 33.37 -11.01
N ARG A 69 21.16 32.34 -11.01
CA ARG A 69 22.54 32.31 -11.56
C ARG A 69 23.27 31.08 -11.04
N GLN A 70 23.25 30.02 -11.83
CA GLN A 70 24.44 29.41 -12.42
C GLN A 70 24.03 28.29 -13.37
#